data_AF-A0A251U9H4-F1
#
_entry.id   AF-A0A251U9H4-F1
#
_cell.length_a   1.000
_cell.length_b   1.000
_cell.length_c   1.000
_cell.angle_alpha   90.00
_cell.angle_beta   90.00
_cell.angle_gamma   90.00
#
_symmetry.space_group_name_H-M   'P 1'
#
loop_
_entity.id
_entity.type
_entity.pdbx_description
1 polymer ?
#
loop_
_entity_poly.entity_id
_entity_poly.type
_entity_poly.pdbx_seq_one_letter_code
_entity_poly.pdbx_strand_id
1 'polypeptide(L)' 'MDEARAVGQLRSQRLANFLGCCYEGNERLVVVEFMPLETLAEYLFHFGKIDGRERSGLNGLGRSR' A
#
# COMPACT_ATOMS: atom_id res chain seq x y z
N MET A 1 16.70 5.51 17.23
CA MET A 1 17.61 4.40 16.85
C MET A 1 17.08 3.05 17.34
N ASP A 2 16.37 3.01 18.47
CA ASP A 2 15.82 1.76 19.00
C ASP A 2 14.76 1.14 18.09
N GLU A 3 13.92 1.93 17.40
CA GLU A 3 12.98 1.35 16.42
C GLU A 3 13.71 0.69 15.25
N ALA A 4 14.76 1.32 14.71
CA ALA A 4 15.55 0.75 13.62
C ALA A 4 16.25 -0.56 14.04
N ARG A 5 16.70 -0.65 15.30
CA ARG A 5 17.27 -1.88 15.87
C ARG A 5 16.22 -2.96 16.07
N ALA A 6 15.00 -2.61 16.48
CA ALA A 6 13.91 -3.56 16.63
C ALA A 6 13.48 -4.11 15.26
N VAL A 7 13.32 -3.23 14.27
CA VAL A 7 12.96 -3.60 12.89
C VAL A 7 14.07 -4.41 12.21
N GLY A 8 15.35 -4.09 12.46
CA GLY A 8 16.47 -4.88 11.93
C GLY A 8 16.56 -6.31 12.47
N GLN A 9 15.94 -6.61 13.61
CA GLN A 9 15.86 -7.97 14.16
C GLN A 9 14.70 -8.78 13.58
N LEU A 10 13.71 -8.13 12.97
CA LEU A 10 12.59 -8.80 12.30
C LEU A 10 13.05 -9.31 10.93
N ARG A 11 13.25 -10.63 10.81
CA ARG A 11 13.50 -11.32 9.54
C ARG A 11 12.38 -12.30 9.26
N SER A 12 11.72 -12.15 8.12
CA SER A 12 10.62 -13.01 7.69
C SER A 12 10.52 -13.00 6.17
N GLN A 13 10.08 -14.10 5.57
CA GLN A 13 9.87 -14.19 4.11
C GLN A 13 8.76 -13.24 3.59
N ARG A 14 7.93 -12.69 4.48
CA ARG A 14 6.80 -11.81 4.13
C ARG A 14 7.06 -10.33 4.41
N LEU A 15 8.23 -9.98 4.94
CA LEU A 15 8.62 -8.60 5.19
C LEU A 15 9.95 -8.32 4.50
N ALA A 16 10.10 -7.10 3.98
CA ALA A 16 11.37 -6.63 3.48
C ALA A 16 12.41 -6.64 4.61
N ASN A 17 13.52 -7.32 4.38
CA ASN A 17 14.66 -7.32 5.29
C ASN A 17 15.27 -5.91 5.36
N PHE A 18 15.31 -5.35 6.56
CA PHE A 18 15.99 -4.10 6.83
C PHE A 18 17.51 -4.29 6.86
N LEU A 19 18.23 -3.47 6.09
CA LEU A 19 19.68 -3.54 5.92
C LEU A 19 20.41 -2.42 6.68
N GLY A 20 19.80 -1.24 6.78
CA GLY A 20 20.39 -0.13 7.52
C GLY A 20 19.56 1.16 7.43
N CYS A 21 19.99 2.17 8.18
CA CYS A 21 19.42 3.51 8.10
C CYS A 21 20.51 4.57 8.28
N CYS A 22 20.35 5.71 7.62
CA CYS A 22 21.13 6.91 7.84
C CYS A 22 20.22 8.04 8.30
N TYR A 23 20.74 8.89 9.17
CA TYR A 23 20.08 10.08 9.64
C TYR A 23 21.07 11.24 9.64
N GLU A 24 20.84 12.24 8.80
CA GLU A 24 21.67 13.43 8.71
C GLU A 24 20.78 14.68 8.70
N GLY A 25 20.90 15.51 9.74
CA GLY A 25 20.05 16.69 9.90
C GLY A 25 18.56 16.35 9.99
N ASN A 26 17.82 16.64 8.92
CA ASN A 26 16.38 16.32 8.77
C ASN A 26 16.12 15.19 7.76
N GLU A 27 17.14 14.68 7.10
CA GLU A 27 17.01 13.65 6.08
C GLU A 27 17.10 12.26 6.71
N ARG A 28 16.20 11.37 6.27
CA ARG A 28 16.11 9.99 6.77
C ARG A 28 16.18 9.05 5.58
N LEU A 29 17.22 8.23 5.54
CA LEU A 29 17.41 7.20 4.53
C LEU A 29 17.30 5.84 5.18
N VAL A 30 16.60 4.92 4.51
CA VAL A 30 16.43 3.54 4.95
C VAL A 30 16.83 2.64 3.79
N VAL A 31 17.69 1.68 4.08
CA VAL A 31 18.18 0.67 3.14
C VAL A 31 17.48 -0.64 3.50
N VAL A 32 16.76 -1.20 2.54
CA VAL A 32 16.05 -2.48 2.64
C VAL A 32 16.43 -3.35 1.44
N GLU A 33 16.16 -4.65 1.54
CA GLU A 33 16.29 -5.53 0.38
C GLU A 33 15.37 -5.09 -0.77
N PHE A 34 15.79 -5.40 -1.99
CA PHE A 34 14.99 -5.12 -3.16
C PHE A 34 13.76 -6.05 -3.19
N MET A 35 12.57 -5.45 -3.20
CA MET A 35 11.32 -6.16 -3.49
C MET A 35 10.94 -5.93 -4.95
N PRO A 36 10.99 -6.95 -5.82
CA PRO A 36 10.72 -6.81 -7.25
C PRO A 36 9.24 -6.58 -7.57
N LEU A 37 8.35 -6.94 -6.63
CA LEU A 37 6.93 -6.70 -6.74
C LEU A 37 6.62 -5.31 -6.21
N GLU A 38 5.69 -4.63 -6.86
CA GLU A 38 5.21 -3.32 -6.40
C GLU A 38 4.50 -3.43 -5.05
N THR A 39 4.18 -2.27 -4.47
CA THR A 39 3.53 -2.24 -3.16
C THR A 39 2.17 -2.93 -3.20
N LEU A 40 1.75 -3.50 -2.07
CA LEU A 40 0.41 -4.06 -1.96
C LEU A 40 -0.68 -3.02 -2.32
N ALA A 41 -0.43 -1.73 -2.05
CA ALA A 41 -1.34 -0.66 -2.43
C ALA A 41 -1.51 -0.55 -3.96
N GLU A 42 -0.43 -0.69 -4.73
CA GLU A 42 -0.51 -0.72 -6.19
C GLU A 42 -1.41 -1.86 -6.65
N TYR A 43 -1.21 -3.07 -6.12
CA TYR A 43 -2.06 -4.22 -6.47
C TYR A 43 -3.53 -4.07 -6.05
N LEU A 44 -3.81 -3.48 -4.89
CA LEU A 44 -5.19 -3.35 -4.37
C LEU A 44 -5.96 -2.17 -4.98
N PHE A 45 -5.31 -1.03 -5.18
CA PHE A 45 -5.97 0.22 -5.57
C PHE A 45 -5.88 0.52 -7.06
N HIS A 46 -4.94 -0.05 -7.83
CA HIS A 46 -5.02 -0.02 -9.30
C HIS A 46 -6.07 -1.00 -9.86
N PHE A 47 -6.24 -2.18 -9.25
CA PHE A 47 -7.32 -3.10 -9.62
C PHE A 47 -8.69 -2.69 -9.06
N GLY A 48 -8.74 -1.82 -8.05
CA GLY A 48 -9.96 -1.29 -7.44
C GLY A 48 -10.71 -0.23 -8.27
N LYS A 49 -10.18 0.20 -9.42
CA LYS A 49 -10.96 0.89 -10.47
C LYS A 49 -11.76 -0.10 -11.33
N ILE A 50 -12.22 -1.21 -10.75
CA ILE A 50 -13.37 -1.95 -11.27
C ILE A 50 -14.60 -1.07 -11.11
N ASP A 51 -14.78 -0.24 -12.13
CA ASP A 51 -15.99 0.34 -12.66
C ASP A 51 -17.02 0.70 -11.58
N GLY A 52 -17.00 1.97 -11.18
CA GLY A 52 -18.21 2.66 -10.75
C GLY A 52 -19.18 2.73 -11.94
N ARG A 53 -19.63 1.57 -12.43
CA ARG A 53 -20.72 1.45 -13.38
C ARG A 53 -21.95 1.91 -12.64
N GLU A 54 -22.34 3.13 -12.94
CA GLU A 54 -23.62 3.73 -12.68
C GLU A 54 -24.72 2.66 -12.57
N ARG A 55 -25.12 2.34 -11.34
CA ARG A 55 -26.45 1.76 -11.07
C ARG A 55 -27.45 2.91 -10.96
N SER A 56 -27.53 3.77 -11.96
CA SER A 56 -28.62 4.74 -12.15
C SER A 56 -29.66 4.18 -13.13
N GLY A 57 -30.12 2.96 -12.87
CA GLY A 57 -31.08 2.29 -13.75
C GLY A 57 -31.95 1.34 -12.98
N LEU A 58 -32.74 1.84 -12.02
CA LEU A 58 -33.90 1.14 -11.44
C LEU A 58 -34.76 2.15 -10.64
N ASN A 59 -35.26 3.20 -11.30
CA ASN A 59 -36.45 3.93 -10.85
C ASN A 59 -37.49 3.95 -11.98
N GLY A 60 -37.80 2.77 -12.51
CA GLY A 60 -39.07 2.50 -13.16
C GLY A 60 -40.08 2.11 -12.08
N LEU A 61 -40.66 3.09 -11.39
CA LEU A 61 -41.90 2.92 -10.66
C LEU A 61 -42.83 4.05 -11.11
N GLY A 62 -43.81 3.68 -11.94
CA GLY A 62 -44.72 4.62 -12.57
C GLY A 62 -45.56 5.41 -11.58
N ARG A 63 -46.13 6.50 -12.08
CA ARG A 63 -47.47 6.95 -11.72
C ARG A 63 -48.04 7.76 -12.87
N SER A 64 -49.01 7.14 -13.52
CA SER A 64 -50.00 7.75 -14.38
C SER A 64 -50.81 8.78 -13.59
N ARG A 65 -50.80 10.04 -14.05
CA ARG A 65 -51.94 10.92 -14.33
C ARG A 65 -51.46 12.34 -14.59
#